data_AF-A0A2K3NJC1-F1
#
_entry.id   AF-A0A2K3NJC1-F1
#
_cell.length_a   1.000
_cell.length_b   1.000
_cell.length_c   1.000
_cell.angle_alpha   90.00
_cell.angle_beta   90.00
_cell.angle_gamma   90.00
#
_symmetry.space_group_name_H-M   'P 1'
#
loop_
_entity.id
_entity.type
_entity.pdbx_description
1 polymer ?
#
loop_
_entity_poly.entity_id
_entity_poly.type
_entity_poly.pdbx_seq_one_letter_code
_entity_poly.pdbx_strand_id
1 'polypeptide(L)'
;GDPPPYIRAGDVNPWHHYASILTNIRDLVKRNWSIGFKHTKREANAVADLLAKAGAAGTDAWTEFREPPPAAIPLLQADAARVMFARI
;
A
#
# COMPACT_ATOMS: atom_id res chain seq x y z
N GLY A 1 -31.90 -23.31 14.86
CA GLY A 1 -31.58 -22.43 13.72
C GLY A 1 -30.18 -22.78 13.28
N ASP A 2 -29.97 -22.94 11.97
CA ASP A 2 -28.65 -23.25 11.44
C ASP A 2 -27.62 -22.19 11.88
N PRO A 3 -26.38 -22.61 12.19
CA PRO A 3 -25.29 -21.67 12.44
C PRO A 3 -25.06 -20.80 11.20
N PRO A 4 -24.69 -19.51 11.35
CA PRO A 4 -24.34 -18.67 10.22
C PRO A 4 -23.22 -19.37 9.42
N PRO A 5 -23.26 -19.35 8.08
CA PRO A 5 -22.30 -20.06 7.26
C PRO A 5 -20.92 -19.50 7.58
N TYR A 6 -20.14 -20.31 8.29
CA TYR A 6 -18.77 -20.00 8.67
C TYR A 6 -18.05 -19.64 7.38
N ILE A 7 -17.66 -18.37 7.27
CA ILE A 7 -16.86 -17.86 6.16
C ILE A 7 -15.67 -18.80 6.05
N ARG A 8 -15.56 -19.52 4.92
CA ARG A 8 -14.54 -20.55 4.78
C ARG A 8 -13.17 -19.90 4.94
N ALA A 9 -12.20 -20.65 5.46
CA ALA A 9 -10.83 -20.18 5.53
C ALA A 9 -10.37 -19.75 4.12
N GLY A 10 -10.22 -18.45 3.90
CA GLY A 10 -9.89 -17.88 2.60
C GLY A 10 -11.00 -17.02 1.96
N ASP A 11 -12.22 -16.97 2.46
CA ASP A 11 -13.29 -16.09 1.96
C ASP A 11 -13.25 -14.70 2.62
N VAL A 12 -13.67 -13.65 1.90
CA VAL A 12 -13.80 -12.31 2.50
C VAL A 12 -15.16 -12.29 3.20
N ASN A 13 -15.17 -11.97 4.50
CA ASN A 13 -16.42 -11.68 5.19
C ASN A 13 -17.13 -10.49 4.50
N PRO A 14 -18.35 -10.66 3.94
CA PRO A 14 -19.03 -9.57 3.23
C PRO A 14 -19.40 -8.39 4.15
N TRP A 15 -19.51 -8.61 5.46
CA TRP A 15 -19.79 -7.56 6.46
C TRP A 15 -18.52 -6.93 7.04
N HIS A 16 -17.35 -7.30 6.55
CA HIS A 16 -16.11 -6.66 6.96
C HIS A 16 -16.02 -5.25 6.39
N HIS A 17 -15.64 -4.27 7.22
CA HIS A 17 -15.53 -2.87 6.82
C HIS A 17 -14.66 -2.66 5.57
N TYR A 18 -13.62 -3.48 5.39
CA TYR A 18 -12.73 -3.45 4.22
C TYR A 18 -13.01 -4.55 3.18
N ALA A 19 -14.20 -5.15 3.16
CA ALA A 19 -14.51 -6.30 2.29
C ALA A 19 -14.22 -6.00 0.80
N SER A 20 -14.63 -4.82 0.31
CA SER A 20 -14.40 -4.40 -1.07
C SER A 20 -12.91 -4.32 -1.42
N ILE A 21 -12.09 -3.73 -0.54
CA ILE A 21 -10.64 -3.60 -0.73
C ILE A 21 -9.98 -4.98 -0.74
N LEU A 22 -10.35 -5.86 0.21
CA LEU A 22 -9.79 -7.22 0.27
C LEU A 22 -10.12 -8.05 -0.97
N THR A 23 -11.35 -7.93 -1.49
CA THR A 23 -11.75 -8.58 -2.75
C THR A 23 -10.91 -8.08 -3.92
N ASN A 24 -10.78 -6.76 -4.07
CA ASN A 24 -9.98 -6.16 -5.14
C ASN A 24 -8.50 -6.60 -5.09
N ILE A 25 -7.90 -6.65 -3.89
CA ILE A 25 -6.53 -7.15 -3.71
C ILE A 25 -6.42 -8.61 -4.17
N ARG A 26 -7.37 -9.48 -3.78
CA ARG A 26 -7.35 -10.90 -4.17
C ARG A 26 -7.50 -11.09 -5.68
N ASP A 27 -8.35 -10.30 -6.31
CA ASP A 27 -8.53 -10.33 -7.76
C ASP A 27 -7.27 -9.86 -8.49
N LEU A 28 -6.56 -8.86 -7.94
CA LEU A 28 -5.24 -8.46 -8.41
C LEU A 28 -4.22 -9.59 -8.25
N VAL A 29 -4.15 -10.25 -7.08
CA VAL A 29 -3.21 -11.36 -6.84
C VAL A 29 -3.40 -12.51 -7.85
N LYS A 30 -4.63 -12.81 -8.25
CA LYS A 30 -4.96 -13.92 -9.17
C LYS A 30 -4.61 -13.66 -10.63
N ARG A 31 -4.19 -12.44 -11.00
CA ARG A 31 -3.83 -12.13 -12.39
C ARG A 31 -2.59 -12.92 -12.82
N ASN A 32 -2.37 -13.00 -14.13
CA ASN A 32 -1.23 -13.71 -14.70
C ASN A 32 0.08 -12.89 -14.59
N TRP A 33 0.56 -12.72 -13.37
CA TRP A 33 1.80 -12.02 -13.02
C TRP A 33 2.46 -12.65 -11.79
N SER A 34 3.76 -12.44 -11.63
CA SER A 34 4.50 -12.92 -10.45
C SER A 34 4.49 -11.85 -9.37
N ILE A 35 3.84 -12.14 -8.24
CA ILE A 35 3.70 -11.22 -7.10
C ILE A 35 4.26 -11.86 -5.82
N GLY A 36 4.98 -11.06 -5.03
CA GLY A 36 5.41 -11.41 -3.68
C GLY A 36 5.16 -10.25 -2.73
N PHE A 37 4.69 -10.56 -1.51
CA PHE A 37 4.47 -9.56 -0.47
C PHE A 37 5.69 -9.51 0.45
N LYS A 38 6.26 -8.32 0.63
CA LYS A 38 7.33 -8.05 1.59
C LYS A 38 6.88 -6.93 2.51
N HIS A 39 6.93 -7.19 3.81
CA HIS A 39 6.69 -6.16 4.80
C HIS A 39 7.96 -5.33 4.98
N THR A 40 7.84 -4.01 4.84
CA THR A 40 8.92 -3.05 5.04
C THR A 40 8.46 -1.99 6.05
N LYS A 41 9.40 -1.48 6.84
CA LYS A 41 9.10 -0.41 7.80
C LYS A 41 8.80 0.90 7.07
N ARG A 42 7.94 1.74 7.65
CA ARG A 42 7.57 3.04 7.05
C ARG A 42 8.79 3.92 6.78
N GLU A 43 9.77 3.92 7.67
CA GLU A 43 10.99 4.73 7.53
C GLU A 43 11.83 4.30 6.32
N ALA A 44 11.79 3.00 6.00
CA ALA A 44 12.45 2.43 4.83
C ALA A 44 11.61 2.54 3.54
N ASN A 45 10.42 3.16 3.61
CA ASN A 45 9.56 3.44 2.46
C ASN A 45 8.95 4.85 2.54
N ALA A 46 9.76 5.82 2.98
CA ALA A 46 9.30 7.18 3.27
C ALA A 46 8.73 7.89 2.04
N VAL A 47 9.24 7.59 0.84
CA VAL A 47 8.71 8.15 -0.42
C VAL A 47 7.29 7.64 -0.69
N ALA A 48 6.99 6.36 -0.45
CA ALA A 48 5.63 5.85 -0.64
C ALA A 48 4.65 6.46 0.38
N ASP A 49 5.07 6.66 1.63
CA ASP A 49 4.27 7.37 2.65
C ASP A 49 3.98 8.82 2.25
N LEU A 50 5.00 9.52 1.73
CA LEU A 50 4.86 10.88 1.19
C LEU A 50 3.85 10.92 0.03
N LEU A 51 3.97 10.02 -0.94
CA LEU A 51 3.09 9.96 -2.11
C LEU A 51 1.65 9.57 -1.72
N ALA A 52 1.48 8.63 -0.79
CA ALA A 52 0.16 8.25 -0.30
C ALA A 52 -0.56 9.43 0.38
N LYS A 53 0.16 10.23 1.17
CA LYS A 53 -0.39 11.45 1.80
C LYS A 53 -0.70 12.53 0.78
N ALA A 54 0.17 12.74 -0.20
CA ALA A 54 -0.06 13.70 -1.27
C ALA A 54 -1.31 13.33 -2.09
N GLY A 55 -1.48 12.05 -2.44
CA GLY A 55 -2.67 11.57 -3.15
C GLY A 55 -3.94 11.67 -2.32
N ALA A 56 -3.89 11.38 -1.02
CA ALA A 56 -5.04 11.53 -0.12
C ALA A 56 -5.48 12.98 0.10
N ALA A 57 -4.54 13.93 0.02
CA ALA A 57 -4.82 15.37 0.12
C ALA A 57 -5.20 16.02 -1.22
N GLY A 58 -4.87 15.37 -2.34
CA GLY A 58 -5.17 15.84 -3.69
C GLY A 58 -6.61 15.58 -4.12
N THR A 59 -7.05 16.28 -5.16
CA THR A 59 -8.34 16.06 -5.82
C THR A 59 -8.23 15.23 -7.10
N ASP A 60 -7.00 15.05 -7.59
CA ASP A 60 -6.75 14.37 -8.85
C ASP A 60 -6.93 12.86 -8.67
N ALA A 61 -7.67 12.24 -9.59
CA ALA A 61 -7.87 10.78 -9.58
C ALA A 61 -6.56 10.02 -9.87
N TRP A 62 -5.64 10.64 -10.60
CA TRP A 62 -4.36 10.08 -10.97
C TRP A 62 -3.37 11.18 -11.32
N THR A 63 -2.13 11.03 -10.85
CA THR A 63 -1.03 11.96 -11.12
C THR A 63 0.21 11.16 -11.52
N GLU A 64 0.84 11.55 -12.62
CA GLU A 64 2.10 11.00 -13.08
C GLU A 64 3.24 12.01 -12.86
N PHE A 65 4.33 11.55 -12.26
CA PHE A 65 5.52 12.36 -12.03
C PHE A 65 6.64 11.87 -12.96
N ARG A 66 7.00 12.68 -13.96
CA ARG A 66 8.14 12.39 -14.86
C ARG A 66 9.49 12.60 -14.18
N GLU A 67 9.51 13.44 -13.15
CA GLU A 67 10.65 13.70 -12.28
C GLU A 67 10.21 13.57 -10.82
N PRO A 68 11.11 13.23 -9.88
CA PRO A 68 10.75 13.17 -8.47
C PRO A 68 10.14 14.48 -7.98
N PRO A 69 8.99 14.46 -7.27
CA PRO A 69 8.46 15.64 -6.63
C PRO A 69 9.51 16.29 -5.72
N PRO A 70 9.60 17.63 -5.61
CA PRO A 70 10.60 18.29 -4.78
C PRO A 70 10.66 17.77 -3.33
N ALA A 71 9.50 17.42 -2.75
CA ALA A 71 9.41 16.85 -1.42
C ALA A 71 10.00 15.43 -1.28
N ALA A 72 10.10 14.68 -2.39
CA ALA A 72 10.67 13.33 -2.41
C ALA A 72 12.20 13.34 -2.55
N ILE A 73 12.80 14.40 -3.12
CA ILE A 73 14.24 14.53 -3.35
C ILE A 73 15.08 14.23 -2.08
N PRO A 74 14.82 14.86 -0.91
CA PRO A 74 15.63 14.61 0.28
C PRO A 74 15.49 13.16 0.79
N LEU A 75 14.32 12.55 0.62
CA LEU A 75 14.09 11.15 1.00
C LEU A 75 14.88 10.19 0.11
N LEU A 76 14.91 10.46 -1.20
CA LEU A 76 15.69 9.68 -2.16
C LEU A 76 17.21 9.83 -1.94
N GLN A 77 17.67 11.05 -1.62
CA GLN A 77 19.07 11.30 -1.29
C GLN A 77 19.50 10.56 -0.01
N ALA A 78 18.64 10.55 1.02
CA ALA A 78 18.90 9.81 2.26
C ALA A 78 18.98 8.29 2.01
N ASP A 79 18.08 7.75 1.18
CA ASP A 79 18.09 6.34 0.80
C ASP A 79 19.37 5.97 0.01
N ALA A 80 19.75 6.80 -0.97
CA ALA A 80 20.98 6.63 -1.75
C ALA A 80 22.25 6.68 -0.87
N ALA A 81 22.26 7.53 0.15
CA ALA A 81 23.32 7.61 1.14
C ALA A 81 23.26 6.51 2.22
N ARG A 82 22.27 5.59 2.15
CA ARG A 82 22.00 4.53 3.13
C ARG A 82 21.88 5.07 4.56
N VAL A 83 21.32 6.27 4.71
CA VAL A 83 21.12 6.88 6.01
C VAL A 83 20.15 6.02 6.80
N MET A 84 20.64 5.44 7.90
CA MET A 84 19.81 4.69 8.84
C MET A 84 18.98 5.69 9.64
N PHE A 85 17.68 5.78 9.36
CA PHE A 85 16.77 6.48 10.25
C PHE A 85 16.66 5.68 11.56
N ALA A 86 17.18 6.26 12.65
CA ALA A 86 17.04 5.69 13.97
C ALA A 86 15.55 5.56 14.32
N ARG A 87 15.15 4.40 14.84
CA ARG A 87 13.84 4.26 15.49
C ARG A 87 13.89 5.09 16.77
N ILE A 88 13.09 6.15 16.85
CA ILE A 88 12.79 6.86 18.08
C ILE A 88 11.59 6.20 18.74
#